data_AF-A0A243RA34-F1
#
_entry.id   AF-A0A243RA34-F1
#
_cell.length_a   1.000
_cell.length_b   1.000
_cell.length_c   1.000
_cell.angle_alpha   90.00
_cell.angle_beta   90.00
_cell.angle_gamma   90.00
#
_symmetry.space_group_name_H-M   'P 1'
#
loop_
_entity.id
_entity.type
_entity.pdbx_description
1 polymer ?
#
loop_
_entity_poly.entity_id
_entity_poly.type
_entity_poly.pdbx_seq_one_letter_code
_entity_poly.pdbx_strand_id
1 'polypeptide(L)'
;MTSSTFRIGDEIGVRRLGFGAMRLSTGPESARRASVAVARRAVELGVTLIDTAHLYGWGANEELLAEALYPYPDGLLIATKVGVAPPDPPHDAAICGRPDFLRDQVEQGLRRLRVERLELLQLHRVDPAVPLADQLGALRELQVEGKIGHIGLSEVTAAELEEARQIIDVASVQNRYSLLDREHEAVLDACAAAGIAFLPWRPVYPAVSEATAEIAAVAAELGATAAQVSLAWLLDRSPVVLPIPGTGSIGHLEENVAAASLRLSDDQWRRLDRIQPTQRGGAGQDGGDARHMESA
;
A
#
# COMPACT_ATOMS: atom_id res chain seq x y z
N MET A 1 0.15 -24.42 2.52
CA MET A 1 -0.51 -23.35 1.74
C MET A 1 -0.74 -22.19 2.69
N THR A 2 -0.29 -21.00 2.34
CA THR A 2 -0.56 -19.79 3.14
C THR A 2 -2.04 -19.44 3.02
N SER A 3 -2.63 -18.88 4.08
CA SER A 3 -4.02 -18.41 4.04
C SER A 3 -4.17 -17.37 2.93
N SER A 4 -5.33 -17.33 2.25
CA SER A 4 -5.68 -16.28 1.29
C SER A 4 -6.16 -14.99 1.96
N THR A 5 -6.39 -15.04 3.27
CA THR A 5 -6.83 -13.91 4.10
C THR A 5 -5.86 -13.65 5.25
N PHE A 6 -5.90 -12.42 5.75
CA PHE A 6 -5.17 -11.93 6.91
C PHE A 6 -6.12 -11.10 7.79
N ARG A 7 -5.87 -11.02 9.10
CA ARG A 7 -6.66 -10.21 10.03
C ARG A 7 -5.86 -9.00 10.47
N ILE A 8 -6.21 -7.82 9.98
CA ILE A 8 -5.55 -6.56 10.40
C ILE A 8 -5.99 -6.23 11.82
N GLY A 9 -5.00 -6.00 12.70
CA GLY A 9 -5.21 -5.78 14.12
C GLY A 9 -5.99 -6.91 14.81
N ASP A 10 -5.88 -8.15 14.31
CA ASP A 10 -6.64 -9.32 14.76
C ASP A 10 -8.18 -9.22 14.64
N GLU A 11 -8.70 -8.15 14.05
CA GLU A 11 -10.13 -7.81 14.00
C GLU A 11 -10.69 -7.86 12.56
N ILE A 12 -10.03 -7.19 11.61
CA ILE A 12 -10.58 -6.97 10.27
C ILE A 12 -10.01 -8.00 9.29
N GLY A 13 -10.85 -8.95 8.87
CA GLY A 13 -10.47 -9.96 7.88
C GLY A 13 -10.42 -9.39 6.46
N VAL A 14 -9.26 -9.44 5.81
CA VAL A 14 -9.07 -9.02 4.41
C VAL A 14 -8.44 -10.13 3.58
N ARG A 15 -8.73 -10.16 2.28
CA ARG A 15 -7.93 -10.91 1.30
C ARG A 15 -6.54 -10.30 1.19
N ARG A 16 -5.53 -11.15 1.01
CA ARG A 16 -4.13 -10.70 1.03
C ARG A 16 -3.73 -9.93 -0.21
N LEU A 17 -4.35 -10.17 -1.36
CA LEU A 17 -4.12 -9.33 -2.53
C LEU A 17 -5.05 -8.12 -2.49
N GLY A 18 -4.50 -6.96 -2.17
CA GLY A 18 -5.22 -5.68 -2.13
C GLY A 18 -5.13 -4.91 -3.46
N PHE A 19 -5.58 -3.67 -3.45
CA PHE A 19 -5.52 -2.77 -4.60
C PHE A 19 -5.00 -1.38 -4.20
N GLY A 20 -3.97 -0.89 -4.89
CA GLY A 20 -3.44 0.46 -4.68
C GLY A 20 -4.13 1.48 -5.60
N ALA A 21 -4.86 2.42 -5.03
CA ALA A 21 -5.67 3.39 -5.78
C ALA A 21 -4.90 4.58 -6.36
N MET A 22 -3.59 4.69 -6.13
CA MET A 22 -2.75 5.81 -6.61
C MET A 22 -2.85 6.04 -8.13
N ARG A 23 -3.05 4.98 -8.91
CA ARG A 23 -3.16 5.06 -10.39
C ARG A 23 -4.55 5.43 -10.90
N LEU A 24 -5.52 5.59 -10.01
CA LEU A 24 -6.84 6.08 -10.36
C LEU A 24 -6.77 7.59 -10.61
N SER A 25 -6.94 7.99 -11.87
CA SER A 25 -6.93 9.39 -12.28
C SER A 25 -8.15 10.13 -11.74
N THR A 26 -7.90 11.25 -11.06
CA THR A 26 -8.91 12.17 -10.53
C THR A 26 -9.14 13.37 -11.45
N GLY A 27 -8.49 13.38 -12.63
CA GLY A 27 -8.49 14.48 -13.59
C GLY A 27 -9.78 14.57 -14.42
N PRO A 28 -9.69 14.82 -15.75
CA PRO A 28 -10.86 15.04 -16.60
C PRO A 28 -11.95 13.97 -16.45
N GLU A 29 -13.20 14.37 -16.67
CA GLU A 29 -14.38 13.54 -16.38
C GLU A 29 -14.32 12.13 -16.98
N SER A 30 -13.82 11.99 -18.22
CA SER A 30 -13.65 10.68 -18.85
C SER A 30 -12.67 9.76 -18.12
N ALA A 31 -11.52 10.30 -17.68
CA ALA A 31 -10.52 9.58 -16.91
C ALA A 31 -11.02 9.24 -15.49
N ARG A 32 -11.79 10.17 -14.88
CA ARG A 32 -12.47 9.94 -13.60
C ARG A 32 -13.48 8.81 -13.71
N ARG A 33 -14.35 8.79 -14.73
CA ARG A 33 -15.33 7.70 -14.95
C ARG A 33 -14.66 6.34 -15.14
N ALA A 34 -13.55 6.28 -15.89
CA ALA A 34 -12.77 5.05 -16.03
C ALA A 34 -12.22 4.56 -14.69
N SER A 35 -11.69 5.48 -13.88
CA SER A 35 -11.17 5.18 -12.55
C SER A 35 -12.24 4.69 -11.57
N VAL A 36 -13.45 5.28 -11.61
CA VAL A 36 -14.62 4.79 -10.88
C VAL A 36 -14.98 3.36 -11.29
N ALA A 37 -14.96 3.06 -12.59
CA ALA A 37 -15.22 1.71 -13.08
C ALA A 37 -14.16 0.70 -12.60
N VAL A 38 -12.88 1.07 -12.58
CA VAL A 38 -11.80 0.22 -12.04
C VAL A 38 -11.98 -0.04 -10.56
N ALA A 39 -12.29 0.98 -9.74
CA ALA A 39 -12.52 0.81 -8.31
C ALA A 39 -13.68 -0.15 -8.01
N ARG A 40 -14.81 0.01 -8.73
CA ARG A 40 -15.96 -0.90 -8.61
C ARG A 40 -15.59 -2.32 -9.03
N ARG A 41 -14.87 -2.46 -10.16
CA ARG A 41 -14.43 -3.75 -10.66
C ARG A 41 -13.51 -4.47 -9.67
N ALA A 42 -12.66 -3.75 -8.94
CA ALA A 42 -11.78 -4.36 -7.94
C ALA A 42 -12.59 -5.06 -6.85
N VAL A 43 -13.64 -4.40 -6.35
CA VAL A 43 -14.56 -4.96 -5.36
C VAL A 43 -15.37 -6.13 -5.93
N GLU A 44 -15.87 -6.03 -7.17
CA GLU A 44 -16.57 -7.13 -7.85
C GLU A 44 -15.71 -8.39 -8.00
N LEU A 45 -14.42 -8.21 -8.25
CA LEU A 45 -13.42 -9.29 -8.31
C LEU A 45 -13.04 -9.82 -6.92
N GLY A 46 -13.58 -9.22 -5.85
CA GLY A 46 -13.39 -9.64 -4.49
C GLY A 46 -12.24 -8.97 -3.75
N VAL A 47 -11.65 -7.88 -4.25
CA VAL A 47 -10.70 -7.12 -3.44
C VAL A 47 -11.42 -6.57 -2.19
N THR A 48 -10.84 -6.81 -1.01
CA THR A 48 -11.39 -6.35 0.28
C THR A 48 -10.47 -5.36 0.99
N LEU A 49 -9.32 -5.02 0.42
CA LEU A 49 -8.38 -4.01 0.92
C LEU A 49 -8.04 -3.07 -0.23
N ILE A 50 -8.45 -1.80 -0.11
CA ILE A 50 -8.08 -0.73 -1.04
C ILE A 50 -7.25 0.30 -0.30
N ASP A 51 -6.06 0.59 -0.82
CA ASP A 51 -5.14 1.57 -0.27
C ASP A 51 -5.21 2.89 -1.06
N THR A 52 -5.40 4.00 -0.36
CA THR A 52 -5.37 5.38 -0.88
C THR A 52 -4.53 6.26 0.05
N ALA A 53 -4.48 7.57 -0.18
CA ALA A 53 -3.80 8.55 0.67
C ALA A 53 -4.31 9.97 0.41
N HIS A 54 -4.20 10.86 1.40
CA HIS A 54 -4.42 12.29 1.20
C HIS A 54 -3.52 12.86 0.10
N LEU A 55 -2.27 12.40 -0.01
CA LEU A 55 -1.33 12.83 -1.05
C LEU A 55 -1.87 12.63 -2.48
N TYR A 56 -2.77 11.67 -2.70
CA TYR A 56 -3.25 11.32 -4.04
C TYR A 56 -4.29 12.33 -4.51
N GLY A 57 -3.82 13.33 -5.27
CA GLY A 57 -4.64 14.46 -5.71
C GLY A 57 -5.14 15.31 -4.55
N TRP A 58 -4.36 15.42 -3.46
CA TRP A 58 -4.69 16.24 -2.27
C TRP A 58 -6.07 15.89 -1.66
N GLY A 59 -6.41 14.61 -1.67
CA GLY A 59 -7.68 14.05 -1.20
C GLY A 59 -8.68 13.69 -2.31
N ALA A 60 -8.45 14.11 -3.56
CA ALA A 60 -9.36 13.81 -4.65
C ALA A 60 -9.51 12.29 -4.92
N ASN A 61 -8.49 11.48 -4.61
CA ASN A 61 -8.57 10.03 -4.76
C ASN A 61 -9.47 9.39 -3.69
N GLU A 62 -9.47 9.92 -2.45
CA GLU A 62 -10.40 9.51 -1.39
C GLU A 62 -11.85 9.82 -1.79
N GLU A 63 -12.10 11.01 -2.34
CA GLU A 63 -13.43 11.39 -2.85
C GLU A 63 -13.89 10.52 -4.02
N LEU A 64 -12.96 10.14 -4.91
CA LEU A 64 -13.24 9.24 -6.03
C LEU A 64 -13.64 7.85 -5.53
N LEU A 65 -12.96 7.31 -4.52
CA LEU A 65 -13.34 6.04 -3.92
C LEU A 65 -14.70 6.12 -3.23
N ALA A 66 -15.00 7.21 -2.52
CA ALA A 66 -16.31 7.44 -1.93
C ALA A 66 -17.40 7.55 -3.00
N GLU A 67 -17.16 8.25 -4.12
CA GLU A 67 -18.09 8.29 -5.27
C GLU A 67 -18.33 6.89 -5.86
N ALA A 68 -17.27 6.10 -5.99
CA ALA A 68 -17.34 4.81 -6.63
C ALA A 68 -18.05 3.76 -5.76
N LEU A 69 -17.80 3.78 -4.45
CA LEU A 69 -18.06 2.65 -3.57
C LEU A 69 -19.00 2.95 -2.40
N TYR A 70 -19.34 4.21 -2.10
CA TYR A 70 -20.28 4.53 -1.01
C TYR A 70 -21.75 4.27 -1.41
N PRO A 71 -22.59 3.66 -0.53
CA PRO A 71 -22.23 3.07 0.75
C PRO A 71 -21.34 1.83 0.58
N TYR A 72 -20.26 1.76 1.35
CA TYR A 72 -19.24 0.71 1.19
C TYR A 72 -19.83 -0.68 1.46
N PRO A 73 -19.47 -1.69 0.66
CA PRO A 73 -19.90 -3.06 0.91
C PRO A 73 -19.25 -3.63 2.17
N ASP A 74 -19.96 -4.53 2.83
CA ASP A 74 -19.48 -5.21 4.03
C ASP A 74 -18.14 -5.92 3.77
N GLY A 75 -17.21 -5.76 4.71
CA GLY A 75 -15.89 -6.38 4.65
C GLY A 75 -14.88 -5.68 3.74
N LEU A 76 -15.24 -4.57 3.08
CA LEU A 76 -14.26 -3.72 2.39
C LEU A 76 -13.56 -2.79 3.37
N LEU A 77 -12.23 -2.93 3.45
CA LEU A 77 -11.36 -2.02 4.18
C LEU A 77 -10.75 -0.99 3.23
N ILE A 78 -11.03 0.30 3.49
CA ILE A 78 -10.31 1.41 2.88
C ILE A 78 -9.19 1.85 3.84
N ALA A 79 -7.94 1.67 3.42
CA ALA A 79 -6.77 2.19 4.12
C ALA A 79 -6.37 3.54 3.52
N THR A 80 -6.21 4.58 4.35
CA THR A 80 -5.71 5.89 3.89
C THR A 80 -4.50 6.35 4.69
N LYS A 81 -3.91 7.48 4.29
CA LYS A 81 -2.68 8.02 4.88
C LYS A 81 -2.72 9.53 5.03
N VAL A 82 -2.09 10.01 6.09
CA VAL A 82 -1.92 11.43 6.43
C VAL A 82 -0.45 11.75 6.72
N GLY A 83 -0.14 13.03 6.88
CA GLY A 83 1.21 13.51 7.22
C GLY A 83 2.00 14.07 6.04
N VAL A 84 1.31 14.49 4.97
CA VAL A 84 1.94 15.18 3.84
C VAL A 84 1.15 16.44 3.52
N ALA A 85 1.81 17.59 3.58
CA ALA A 85 1.23 18.88 3.24
C ALA A 85 1.26 19.13 1.73
N PRO A 86 0.18 19.73 1.16
CA PRO A 86 0.18 20.19 -0.21
C PRO A 86 1.24 21.27 -0.43
N PRO A 87 1.72 21.46 -1.67
CA PRO A 87 2.62 22.55 -2.00
C PRO A 87 1.92 23.90 -1.75
N ASP A 88 2.67 24.85 -1.21
CA ASP A 88 2.23 26.24 -1.03
C ASP A 88 3.33 27.16 -1.60
N PRO A 89 3.20 27.64 -2.85
CA PRO A 89 4.26 28.36 -3.55
C PRO A 89 4.87 29.49 -2.70
N PRO A 90 6.21 29.55 -2.57
CA PRO A 90 7.21 28.83 -3.38
C PRO A 90 7.61 27.44 -2.85
N HIS A 91 6.93 26.89 -1.85
CA HIS A 91 7.28 25.63 -1.21
C HIS A 91 6.66 24.42 -1.92
N ASP A 92 7.46 23.38 -2.08
CA ASP A 92 7.00 22.06 -2.53
C ASP A 92 6.14 21.38 -1.45
N ALA A 93 5.48 20.29 -1.83
CA ALA A 93 4.86 19.38 -0.87
C ALA A 93 5.89 18.88 0.15
N ALA A 94 5.48 18.78 1.41
CA ALA A 94 6.39 18.44 2.51
C ALA A 94 5.79 17.38 3.43
N ILE A 95 6.64 16.54 4.00
CA ILE A 95 6.26 15.70 5.14
C ILE A 95 5.92 16.63 6.31
N CYS A 96 4.84 16.33 7.02
CA CYS A 96 4.38 17.14 8.15
C CYS A 96 3.77 16.23 9.22
N GLY A 97 4.55 15.97 10.27
CA GLY A 97 4.18 15.12 11.39
C GLY A 97 3.56 15.87 12.56
N ARG A 98 3.34 17.19 12.46
CA ARG A 98 2.86 17.98 13.60
C ARG A 98 1.47 17.47 14.07
N PRO A 99 1.25 17.25 15.38
CA PRO A 99 0.01 16.68 15.92
C PRO A 99 -1.28 17.36 15.45
N ASP A 100 -1.30 18.69 15.43
CA ASP A 100 -2.45 19.49 14.99
C ASP A 100 -2.77 19.30 13.50
N PHE A 101 -1.72 19.21 12.68
CA PHE A 101 -1.83 18.96 11.25
C PHE A 101 -2.34 17.55 10.94
N LEU A 102 -1.80 16.52 11.63
CA LEU A 102 -2.27 15.15 11.48
C LEU A 102 -3.76 15.03 11.85
N ARG A 103 -4.17 15.67 12.95
CA ARG A 103 -5.56 15.73 13.39
C ARG A 103 -6.47 16.38 12.35
N ASP A 104 -6.07 17.52 11.78
CA ASP A 104 -6.84 18.16 10.72
C ASP A 104 -6.98 17.27 9.46
N GLN A 105 -5.90 16.62 9.01
CA GLN A 105 -5.99 15.73 7.84
C GLN A 105 -6.88 14.50 8.09
N VAL A 106 -6.88 13.95 9.31
CA VAL A 106 -7.80 12.86 9.68
C VAL A 106 -9.26 13.32 9.58
N GLU A 107 -9.57 14.49 10.13
CA GLU A 107 -10.92 15.08 10.06
C GLU A 107 -11.36 15.31 8.61
N GLN A 108 -10.45 15.77 7.75
CA GLN A 108 -10.76 15.91 6.33
C GLN A 108 -10.95 14.56 5.63
N GLY A 109 -10.13 13.55 5.96
CA GLY A 109 -10.23 12.19 5.42
C GLY A 109 -11.58 11.54 5.75
N LEU A 110 -12.04 11.66 7.00
CA LEU A 110 -13.37 11.23 7.43
C LEU A 110 -14.48 11.84 6.55
N ARG A 111 -14.42 13.16 6.32
CA ARG A 111 -15.38 13.87 5.46
C ARG A 111 -15.34 13.40 4.00
N ARG A 112 -14.15 13.29 3.41
CA ARG A 112 -13.98 12.88 2.01
C ARG A 112 -14.43 11.45 1.76
N LEU A 113 -14.10 10.54 2.68
CA LEU A 113 -14.50 9.13 2.62
C LEU A 113 -15.93 8.88 3.09
N ARG A 114 -16.61 9.88 3.67
CA ARG A 114 -17.99 9.80 4.17
C ARG A 114 -18.16 8.73 5.24
N VAL A 115 -17.23 8.68 6.19
CA VAL A 115 -17.23 7.74 7.32
C VAL A 115 -17.01 8.47 8.63
N GLU A 116 -17.45 7.87 9.74
CA GLU A 116 -17.21 8.38 11.09
C GLU A 116 -15.91 7.85 11.69
N ARG A 117 -15.37 6.76 11.13
CA ARG A 117 -14.11 6.13 11.54
C ARG A 117 -13.29 5.67 10.33
N LEU A 118 -12.00 5.99 10.33
CA LEU A 118 -11.01 5.43 9.41
C LEU A 118 -10.51 4.09 9.98
N GLU A 119 -10.99 2.98 9.41
CA GLU A 119 -10.68 1.64 9.95
C GLU A 119 -9.20 1.30 9.93
N LEU A 120 -8.45 1.76 8.92
CA LEU A 120 -6.99 1.70 8.90
C LEU A 120 -6.42 3.04 8.42
N LEU A 121 -5.71 3.74 9.31
CA LEU A 121 -4.97 4.96 8.98
C LEU A 121 -3.48 4.71 9.09
N GLN A 122 -2.71 5.11 8.08
CA GLN A 122 -1.26 5.01 8.09
C GLN A 122 -0.61 6.41 8.20
N LEU A 123 0.43 6.54 9.03
CA LEU A 123 1.33 7.69 8.92
C LEU A 123 2.14 7.52 7.63
N HIS A 124 1.99 8.46 6.69
CA HIS A 124 2.52 8.28 5.34
C HIS A 124 4.05 8.28 5.31
N ARG A 125 4.68 9.13 6.13
CA ARG A 125 6.13 9.18 6.35
C ARG A 125 6.36 9.67 7.77
N VAL A 126 7.39 9.18 8.43
CA VAL A 126 7.86 9.77 9.69
C VAL A 126 8.47 11.14 9.37
N ASP A 127 7.99 12.19 10.04
CA ASP A 127 8.61 13.51 9.94
C ASP A 127 9.86 13.57 10.82
N PRO A 128 11.08 13.74 10.28
CA PRO A 128 12.29 13.80 11.09
C PRO A 128 12.36 15.09 11.95
N ALA A 129 11.54 16.11 11.66
CA ALA A 129 11.50 17.35 12.42
C ALA A 129 10.56 17.30 13.63
N VAL A 130 9.78 16.23 13.80
CA VAL A 130 8.83 16.05 14.90
C VAL A 130 9.15 14.75 15.64
N PRO A 131 9.27 14.73 16.98
CA PRO A 131 9.52 13.49 17.72
C PRO A 131 8.48 12.40 17.38
N LEU A 132 8.93 11.16 17.13
CA LEU A 132 8.05 10.06 16.73
C LEU A 132 6.89 9.86 17.72
N ALA A 133 7.17 10.00 19.03
CA ALA A 133 6.17 9.91 20.09
C ALA A 133 5.06 10.95 19.98
N ASP A 134 5.34 12.17 19.51
CA ASP A 134 4.34 13.21 19.36
C ASP A 134 3.42 12.90 18.17
N GLN A 135 4.00 12.44 17.05
CA GLN A 135 3.24 12.08 15.84
C GLN A 135 2.31 10.90 16.10
N LEU A 136 2.86 9.81 16.65
CA LEU A 136 2.10 8.59 16.94
C LEU A 136 1.16 8.77 18.13
N GLY A 137 1.53 9.60 19.11
CA GLY A 137 0.67 10.00 20.21
C GLY A 137 -0.61 10.70 19.71
N ALA A 138 -0.48 11.61 18.76
CA ALA A 138 -1.63 12.29 18.15
C ALA A 138 -2.59 11.31 17.44
N LEU A 139 -2.04 10.33 16.70
CA LEU A 139 -2.86 9.29 16.07
C LEU A 139 -3.52 8.37 17.11
N ARG A 140 -2.82 8.05 18.20
CA ARG A 140 -3.36 7.27 19.32
C ARG A 140 -4.52 7.99 20.01
N GLU A 141 -4.43 9.30 20.22
CA GLU A 141 -5.53 10.09 20.76
C GLU A 141 -6.77 10.01 19.87
N LEU A 142 -6.60 10.12 18.56
CA LEU A 142 -7.70 10.00 17.59
C LEU A 142 -8.29 8.59 17.52
N GLN A 143 -7.48 7.57 17.77
CA GLN A 143 -7.94 6.19 17.95
C GLN A 143 -8.82 6.06 19.22
N VAL A 144 -8.39 6.66 20.34
CA VAL A 144 -9.17 6.71 21.59
C VAL A 144 -10.48 7.49 21.42
N GLU A 145 -10.47 8.56 20.62
CA GLU A 145 -11.67 9.32 20.24
C GLU A 145 -12.61 8.53 19.30
N GLY A 146 -12.22 7.34 18.83
CA GLY A 146 -13.02 6.48 17.95
C GLY A 146 -12.96 6.86 16.47
N LYS A 147 -12.11 7.81 16.08
CA LYS A 147 -11.96 8.28 14.69
C LYS A 147 -11.03 7.42 13.85
N ILE A 148 -10.16 6.65 14.49
CA ILE A 148 -9.26 5.68 13.86
C ILE A 148 -9.55 4.31 14.47
N GLY A 149 -9.65 3.28 13.63
CA GLY A 149 -9.72 1.88 14.08
C GLY A 149 -8.33 1.35 14.41
N HIS A 150 -7.49 1.21 13.38
CA HIS A 150 -6.12 0.73 13.49
C HIS A 150 -5.11 1.74 12.90
N ILE A 151 -3.90 1.75 13.44
CA ILE A 151 -2.81 2.61 13.00
C ILE A 151 -1.75 1.77 12.29
N GLY A 152 -1.28 2.24 11.13
CA GLY A 152 -0.13 1.69 10.42
C GLY A 152 0.93 2.75 10.10
N LEU A 153 2.01 2.31 9.50
CA LEU A 153 3.17 3.15 9.15
C LEU A 153 3.57 2.92 7.70
N SER A 154 4.26 3.88 7.07
CA SER A 154 4.78 3.72 5.72
C SER A 154 6.20 4.29 5.58
N GLU A 155 7.05 3.57 4.83
CA GLU A 155 8.51 3.80 4.70
C GLU A 155 9.27 3.87 6.01
N VAL A 156 8.98 2.94 6.92
CA VAL A 156 9.75 2.85 8.16
C VAL A 156 10.84 1.80 8.05
N THR A 157 11.95 2.08 8.68
CA THR A 157 13.00 1.09 8.94
C THR A 157 12.58 0.12 10.04
N ALA A 158 13.31 -0.99 10.21
CA ALA A 158 13.04 -1.93 11.30
C ALA A 158 13.26 -1.29 12.69
N ALA A 159 14.18 -0.33 12.79
CA ALA A 159 14.43 0.41 14.03
C ALA A 159 13.25 1.35 14.37
N GLU A 160 12.75 2.10 13.39
CA GLU A 160 11.57 2.97 13.59
C GLU A 160 10.31 2.16 13.88
N LEU A 161 10.14 0.98 13.26
CA LEU A 161 9.05 0.07 13.59
C LEU A 161 9.13 -0.40 15.04
N GLU A 162 10.32 -0.80 15.51
CA GLU A 162 10.50 -1.24 16.88
C GLU A 162 10.23 -0.11 17.89
N GLU A 163 10.70 1.11 17.60
CA GLU A 163 10.40 2.30 18.41
C GLU A 163 8.90 2.60 18.43
N ALA A 164 8.24 2.60 17.27
CA ALA A 164 6.82 2.87 17.15
C ALA A 164 5.95 1.87 17.93
N ARG A 165 6.34 0.60 17.96
CA ARG A 165 5.65 -0.46 18.71
C ARG A 165 5.71 -0.29 20.23
N GLN A 166 6.60 0.54 20.74
CA GLN A 166 6.61 0.92 22.15
C GLN A 166 5.56 1.99 22.49
N ILE A 167 4.99 2.64 21.46
CA ILE A 167 4.11 3.81 21.58
C ILE A 167 2.67 3.48 21.19
N ILE A 168 2.48 2.68 20.15
CA ILE A 168 1.17 2.27 19.62
C ILE A 168 1.16 0.81 19.18
N ASP A 169 -0.03 0.23 19.08
CA ASP A 169 -0.25 -1.06 18.42
C ASP A 169 -0.23 -0.85 16.90
N VAL A 170 0.90 -1.17 16.27
CA VAL A 170 1.08 -1.06 14.81
C VAL A 170 0.39 -2.23 14.11
N ALA A 171 -0.67 -1.97 13.36
CA ALA A 171 -1.44 -3.00 12.66
C ALA A 171 -0.94 -3.29 11.24
N SER A 172 -0.27 -2.32 10.60
CA SER A 172 0.30 -2.49 9.26
C SER A 172 1.56 -1.66 9.03
N VAL A 173 2.41 -2.13 8.12
CA VAL A 173 3.55 -1.39 7.56
C VAL A 173 3.49 -1.45 6.04
N GLN A 174 3.59 -0.30 5.38
CA GLN A 174 3.59 -0.18 3.92
C GLN A 174 4.92 0.36 3.40
N ASN A 175 5.76 -0.52 2.86
CA ASN A 175 7.07 -0.18 2.31
C ASN A 175 7.25 -0.72 0.90
N ARG A 176 8.25 -0.20 0.19
CA ARG A 176 8.64 -0.72 -1.13
C ARG A 176 9.19 -2.12 -0.98
N TYR A 177 8.61 -3.08 -1.69
CA TYR A 177 9.10 -4.45 -1.69
C TYR A 177 8.58 -5.20 -2.92
N SER A 178 9.44 -5.98 -3.55
CA SER A 178 9.08 -6.87 -4.66
C SER A 178 10.09 -8.00 -4.78
N LEU A 179 9.86 -8.91 -5.72
CA LEU A 179 10.83 -9.92 -6.08
C LEU A 179 12.22 -9.32 -6.43
N LEU A 180 12.24 -8.20 -7.15
CA LEU A 180 13.46 -7.53 -7.66
C LEU A 180 13.99 -6.44 -6.72
N ASP A 181 13.30 -6.18 -5.61
CA ASP A 181 13.62 -5.09 -4.69
C ASP A 181 13.27 -5.51 -3.27
N ARG A 182 14.30 -5.93 -2.53
CA ARG A 182 14.17 -6.48 -1.18
C ARG A 182 14.86 -5.60 -0.14
N GLU A 183 14.98 -4.30 -0.40
CA GLU A 183 15.59 -3.33 0.51
C GLU A 183 15.00 -3.41 1.93
N HIS A 184 13.69 -3.65 2.02
CA HIS A 184 12.94 -3.72 3.29
C HIS A 184 12.73 -5.14 3.83
N GLU A 185 13.57 -6.12 3.46
CA GLU A 185 13.48 -7.49 3.95
C GLU A 185 13.46 -7.57 5.49
N ALA A 186 14.32 -6.81 6.17
CA ALA A 186 14.36 -6.76 7.63
C ALA A 186 13.06 -6.23 8.26
N VAL A 187 12.36 -5.31 7.57
CA VAL A 187 11.06 -4.78 8.02
C VAL A 187 9.98 -5.84 7.85
N LEU A 188 10.00 -6.59 6.74
CA LEU A 188 9.10 -7.72 6.53
C LEU A 188 9.31 -8.79 7.60
N ASP A 189 10.56 -9.16 7.90
CA ASP A 189 10.86 -10.16 8.93
C ASP A 189 10.36 -9.70 10.31
N ALA A 190 10.54 -8.42 10.66
CA ALA A 190 10.01 -7.84 11.89
C ALA A 190 8.46 -7.87 11.93
N CYS A 191 7.80 -7.53 10.81
CA CYS A 191 6.34 -7.62 10.70
C CYS A 191 5.86 -9.07 10.85
N ALA A 192 6.54 -10.03 10.23
CA ALA A 192 6.19 -11.45 10.31
C ALA A 192 6.33 -12.00 11.74
N ALA A 193 7.40 -11.62 12.45
CA ALA A 193 7.62 -12.00 13.84
C ALA A 193 6.56 -11.39 14.78
N ALA A 194 6.03 -10.20 14.45
CA ALA A 194 5.07 -9.47 15.26
C ALA A 194 3.60 -9.70 14.86
N GLY A 195 3.32 -10.42 13.76
CA GLY A 195 1.95 -10.58 13.24
C GLY A 195 1.36 -9.30 12.63
N ILE A 196 2.21 -8.41 12.10
CA ILE A 196 1.81 -7.11 11.51
C ILE A 196 1.65 -7.27 10.01
N ALA A 197 0.58 -6.71 9.42
CA ALA A 197 0.39 -6.72 7.97
C ALA A 197 1.49 -5.93 7.27
N PHE A 198 2.18 -6.54 6.31
CA PHE A 198 3.15 -5.88 5.46
C PHE A 198 2.55 -5.65 4.08
N LEU A 199 2.41 -4.40 3.65
CA LEU A 199 1.75 -3.99 2.41
C LEU A 199 2.79 -3.50 1.39
N PRO A 200 3.33 -4.36 0.49
CA PRO A 200 4.22 -3.91 -0.56
C PRO A 200 3.57 -2.92 -1.53
N TRP A 201 4.16 -1.73 -1.67
CA TRP A 201 3.91 -0.85 -2.82
C TRP A 201 4.99 -1.03 -3.90
N ARG A 202 4.64 -0.72 -5.16
CA ARG A 202 5.38 -1.16 -6.36
C ARG A 202 5.74 -2.67 -6.34
N PRO A 203 4.76 -3.57 -6.11
CA PRO A 203 5.02 -5.01 -6.01
C PRO A 203 5.41 -5.67 -7.35
N VAL A 204 5.21 -4.96 -8.47
CA VAL A 204 5.51 -5.43 -9.82
C VAL A 204 6.38 -4.39 -10.50
N TYR A 205 7.51 -4.83 -11.06
CA TYR A 205 8.38 -4.00 -11.88
C TYR A 205 8.04 -4.17 -13.37
N PRO A 206 8.13 -3.10 -14.19
CA PRO A 206 8.10 -3.25 -15.64
C PRO A 206 9.27 -4.14 -16.06
N ALA A 207 9.02 -5.09 -16.94
CA ALA A 207 10.02 -6.08 -17.32
C ALA A 207 11.22 -5.41 -18.02
N VAL A 208 12.35 -5.23 -17.32
CA VAL A 208 13.64 -4.82 -17.90
C VAL A 208 14.50 -6.04 -18.22
N SER A 209 15.02 -6.09 -19.44
CA SER A 209 15.21 -7.30 -20.25
C SER A 209 16.43 -8.20 -19.94
N GLU A 210 17.04 -8.10 -18.76
CA GLU A 210 18.06 -9.08 -18.29
C GLU A 210 17.72 -9.67 -16.91
N ALA A 211 17.26 -8.86 -15.95
CA ALA A 211 16.86 -9.34 -14.62
C ALA A 211 15.55 -10.17 -14.61
N THR A 212 14.87 -10.25 -15.75
CA THR A 212 13.49 -10.73 -15.88
C THR A 212 13.34 -12.00 -16.70
N ALA A 213 14.43 -12.54 -17.24
CA ALA A 213 14.41 -13.76 -18.04
C ALA A 213 13.86 -14.96 -17.25
N GLU A 214 14.25 -15.08 -15.98
CA GLU A 214 13.79 -16.18 -15.12
C GLU A 214 12.31 -16.03 -14.73
N ILE A 215 11.85 -14.80 -14.46
CA ILE A 215 10.43 -14.51 -14.22
C ILE A 215 9.61 -14.86 -15.47
N ALA A 216 10.11 -14.50 -16.65
CA ALA A 216 9.47 -14.81 -17.92
C ALA A 216 9.43 -16.32 -18.20
N ALA A 217 10.50 -17.06 -17.87
CA ALA A 217 10.55 -18.51 -18.01
C ALA A 217 9.48 -19.19 -17.12
N VAL A 218 9.41 -18.82 -15.84
CA VAL A 218 8.39 -19.34 -14.92
C VAL A 218 6.97 -18.92 -15.36
N ALA A 219 6.81 -17.70 -15.86
CA ALA A 219 5.53 -17.24 -16.39
C ALA A 219 5.08 -18.08 -17.60
N ALA A 220 5.99 -18.39 -18.53
CA ALA A 220 5.71 -19.24 -19.67
C ALA A 220 5.35 -20.69 -19.26
N GLU A 221 6.05 -21.26 -18.29
CA GLU A 221 5.74 -22.59 -17.73
C GLU A 221 4.33 -22.67 -17.13
N LEU A 222 3.85 -21.58 -16.54
CA LEU A 222 2.55 -21.50 -15.87
C LEU A 222 1.43 -20.97 -16.77
N GLY A 223 1.74 -20.52 -17.99
CA GLY A 223 0.78 -19.81 -18.85
C GLY A 223 0.25 -18.53 -18.22
N ALA A 224 1.08 -17.83 -17.45
CA ALA A 224 0.75 -16.62 -16.69
C ALA A 224 1.56 -15.42 -17.18
N THR A 225 1.25 -14.21 -16.68
CA THR A 225 2.07 -13.02 -16.91
C THR A 225 3.20 -12.89 -15.88
N ALA A 226 4.25 -12.16 -16.21
CA ALA A 226 5.34 -11.87 -15.25
C ALA A 226 4.84 -11.12 -14.00
N ALA A 227 3.82 -10.28 -14.15
CA ALA A 227 3.16 -9.59 -13.05
C ALA A 227 2.47 -10.59 -12.10
N GLN A 228 1.73 -11.56 -12.66
CA GLN A 228 1.08 -12.61 -11.88
C GLN A 228 2.08 -13.47 -11.12
N VAL A 229 3.19 -13.86 -11.77
CA VAL A 229 4.26 -14.62 -11.11
C VAL A 229 4.89 -13.82 -9.96
N SER A 230 5.15 -12.53 -10.16
CA SER A 230 5.74 -11.66 -9.13
C SER A 230 4.80 -11.51 -7.92
N LEU A 231 3.50 -11.32 -8.16
CA LEU A 231 2.49 -11.22 -7.11
C LEU A 231 2.29 -12.56 -6.38
N ALA A 232 2.27 -13.68 -7.09
CA ALA A 232 2.18 -15.01 -6.49
C ALA A 232 3.39 -15.30 -5.59
N TRP A 233 4.59 -14.94 -6.03
CA TRP A 233 5.80 -15.06 -5.22
C TRP A 233 5.70 -14.24 -3.93
N LEU A 234 5.21 -13.00 -3.99
CA LEU A 234 4.98 -12.17 -2.80
C LEU A 234 3.97 -12.78 -1.82
N LEU A 235 2.88 -13.36 -2.32
CA LEU A 235 1.89 -14.04 -1.49
C LEU A 235 2.45 -15.32 -0.83
N ASP A 236 3.41 -15.98 -1.46
CA ASP A 236 4.11 -17.14 -0.89
C ASP A 236 5.28 -16.75 0.03
N ARG A 237 5.87 -15.55 -0.13
CA ARG A 237 7.05 -15.08 0.61
C ARG A 237 6.84 -15.07 2.13
N SER A 238 5.68 -14.61 2.59
CA SER A 238 5.34 -14.59 4.02
C SER A 238 3.83 -14.43 4.23
N PRO A 239 3.21 -15.07 5.24
CA PRO A 239 1.76 -14.99 5.48
C PRO A 239 1.25 -13.59 5.81
N VAL A 240 2.14 -12.67 6.22
CA VAL A 240 1.77 -11.28 6.54
C VAL A 240 1.90 -10.34 5.34
N VAL A 241 2.28 -10.84 4.16
CA VAL A 241 2.44 -10.01 2.95
C VAL A 241 1.08 -9.83 2.28
N LEU A 242 0.69 -8.55 2.10
CA LEU A 242 -0.53 -8.12 1.44
C LEU A 242 -0.23 -7.11 0.30
N PRO A 243 0.21 -7.54 -0.89
CA PRO A 243 0.61 -6.61 -1.94
C PRO A 243 -0.58 -5.80 -2.47
N ILE A 244 -0.34 -4.54 -2.81
CA ILE A 244 -1.34 -3.58 -3.29
C ILE A 244 -1.00 -3.04 -4.69
N PRO A 245 -0.97 -3.90 -5.74
CA PRO A 245 -0.70 -3.43 -7.10
C PRO A 245 -1.75 -2.39 -7.53
N GLY A 246 -1.27 -1.29 -8.14
CA GLY A 246 -2.13 -0.22 -8.65
C GLY A 246 -2.19 -0.21 -10.17
N THR A 247 -3.35 0.10 -10.73
CA THR A 247 -3.58 0.23 -12.18
C THR A 247 -4.78 1.12 -12.46
N GLY A 248 -4.79 1.78 -13.63
CA GLY A 248 -5.95 2.48 -14.18
C GLY A 248 -6.71 1.67 -15.26
N SER A 249 -6.31 0.42 -15.49
CA SER A 249 -6.89 -0.47 -16.51
C SER A 249 -7.59 -1.67 -15.88
N ILE A 250 -8.82 -1.96 -16.34
CA ILE A 250 -9.60 -3.15 -15.93
C ILE A 250 -8.87 -4.44 -16.30
N GLY A 251 -8.26 -4.54 -17.48
CA GLY A 251 -7.55 -5.76 -17.90
C GLY A 251 -6.38 -6.09 -16.98
N HIS A 252 -5.53 -5.09 -16.67
CA HIS A 252 -4.43 -5.28 -15.71
C HIS A 252 -4.95 -5.58 -14.29
N LEU A 253 -6.09 -5.03 -13.91
CA LEU A 253 -6.70 -5.33 -12.61
C LEU A 253 -7.12 -6.80 -12.54
N GLU A 254 -7.80 -7.31 -13.58
CA GLU A 254 -8.21 -8.71 -13.68
C GLU A 254 -7.00 -9.65 -13.68
N GLU A 255 -5.96 -9.31 -14.44
CA GLU A 255 -4.68 -10.04 -14.43
C GLU A 255 -4.06 -10.10 -13.03
N ASN A 256 -3.97 -8.95 -12.36
CA ASN A 256 -3.41 -8.86 -11.01
C ASN A 256 -4.20 -9.72 -10.03
N VAL A 257 -5.53 -9.58 -9.98
CA VAL A 257 -6.38 -10.34 -9.04
C VAL A 257 -6.28 -11.85 -9.26
N ALA A 258 -6.19 -12.29 -10.52
CA ALA A 258 -6.01 -13.70 -10.86
C ALA A 258 -4.69 -14.29 -10.31
N ALA A 259 -3.68 -13.48 -10.00
CA ALA A 259 -2.41 -13.93 -9.42
C ALA A 259 -2.60 -14.66 -8.08
N ALA A 260 -3.64 -14.32 -7.29
CA ALA A 260 -3.92 -14.96 -6.01
C ALA A 260 -4.28 -16.46 -6.13
N SER A 261 -4.71 -16.89 -7.33
CA SER A 261 -5.03 -18.29 -7.64
C SER A 261 -3.84 -19.05 -8.23
N LEU A 262 -2.77 -18.35 -8.62
CA LEU A 262 -1.56 -18.98 -9.14
C LEU A 262 -0.84 -19.74 -8.04
N ARG A 263 -0.26 -20.90 -8.36
CA ARG A 263 0.49 -21.73 -7.42
C ARG A 263 1.87 -22.00 -8.01
N LEU A 264 2.90 -21.50 -7.35
CA LEU A 264 4.28 -21.80 -7.69
C LEU A 264 4.63 -23.17 -7.12
N SER A 265 5.28 -24.01 -7.91
CA SER A 265 5.96 -25.19 -7.38
C SER A 265 7.16 -24.78 -6.52
N ASP A 266 7.61 -25.66 -5.63
CA ASP A 266 8.80 -25.42 -4.80
C ASP A 266 10.05 -25.11 -5.65
N ASP A 267 10.14 -25.66 -6.86
CA ASP A 267 11.25 -25.38 -7.77
C ASP A 267 11.15 -23.99 -8.39
N GLN A 268 9.99 -23.63 -8.92
CA GLN A 268 9.73 -22.29 -9.46
C GLN A 268 9.93 -21.22 -8.40
N TRP A 269 9.39 -21.43 -7.19
CA TRP A 269 9.58 -20.50 -6.08
C TRP A 269 11.07 -20.33 -5.75
N ARG A 270 11.84 -21.42 -5.63
CA ARG A 270 13.30 -21.35 -5.37
C ARG A 270 14.09 -20.72 -6.51
N ARG A 271 13.65 -20.84 -7.77
CA ARG A 271 14.29 -20.18 -8.92
C ARG A 271 14.08 -18.67 -8.84
N LEU A 272 12.84 -18.24 -8.60
CA LEU A 272 12.48 -16.84 -8.40
C LEU A 272 13.18 -16.24 -7.16
N ASP A 273 13.26 -16.99 -6.08
CA ASP A 273 13.83 -16.50 -4.82
C ASP A 273 15.34 -16.25 -4.91
N ARG A 274 16.05 -16.97 -5.81
CA ARG A 274 17.49 -16.80 -6.06
C ARG A 274 17.83 -15.58 -6.91
N ILE A 275 16.83 -14.94 -7.52
CA ILE A 275 17.04 -13.72 -8.31
C ILE A 275 17.58 -12.65 -7.37
N GLN A 276 18.79 -12.16 -7.68
CA GLN A 276 19.40 -11.09 -6.91
C GLN A 276 18.66 -9.78 -7.20
N PRO A 277 18.21 -9.04 -6.17
CA PRO A 277 17.62 -7.72 -6.34
C PRO A 277 18.58 -6.82 -7.11
N THR A 278 18.05 -5.99 -8.01
CA THR A 278 18.87 -5.01 -8.72
C THR A 278 19.36 -3.96 -7.72
N GLN A 279 20.67 -3.90 -7.48
CA GLN A 279 21.23 -2.85 -6.64
C GLN A 279 20.98 -1.48 -7.30
N ARG A 280 20.32 -0.57 -6.57
CA ARG A 280 20.45 0.86 -6.86
C ARG A 280 21.71 1.38 -6.18
N GLY A 281 22.51 2.13 -6.93
CA GLY A 281 23.64 2.85 -6.35
C GLY A 281 23.16 3.90 -5.35
N GLY A 282 23.76 3.90 -4.16
CA GLY A 282 23.95 5.07 -3.29
C GLY A 282 22.70 5.70 -2.66
N ALA A 283 22.63 5.61 -1.32
CA ALA A 283 21.72 6.37 -0.48
C ALA A 283 21.79 7.89 -0.74
N GLY A 284 20.62 8.55 -0.72
CA GLY A 284 20.54 9.99 -0.47
C GLY A 284 19.90 10.87 -1.55
N GLN A 285 18.78 10.48 -2.18
CA GLN A 285 18.00 11.43 -2.99
C GLN A 285 16.51 11.10 -3.25
N ASP A 286 15.84 10.27 -2.46
CA ASP A 286 14.41 9.95 -2.68
C ASP A 286 13.44 10.77 -1.81
N GLY A 287 13.82 11.99 -1.44
CA GLY A 287 12.87 13.04 -1.02
C GLY A 287 12.16 13.70 -2.22
N GLY A 288 12.35 13.19 -3.44
CA GLY A 288 11.90 13.82 -4.67
C GLY A 288 10.87 13.06 -5.51
N ASP A 289 10.55 11.80 -5.21
CA ASP A 289 9.81 10.95 -6.16
C ASP A 289 8.28 11.13 -6.14
N ALA A 290 7.76 12.09 -5.34
CA ALA A 290 6.41 12.63 -5.53
C ALA A 290 6.33 13.66 -6.68
N ARG A 291 7.48 14.17 -7.18
CA ARG A 291 7.53 15.33 -8.08
C ARG A 291 7.40 15.01 -9.57
N HIS A 292 7.61 13.77 -10.02
CA HIS A 292 7.63 13.42 -11.46
C HIS A 292 6.86 12.13 -11.79
N MET A 293 5.60 12.02 -11.39
CA MET A 293 4.76 10.85 -11.71
C MET A 293 3.39 11.18 -12.34
N GLU A 294 3.19 12.40 -12.83
CA GLU A 294 1.99 12.80 -13.61
C GLU A 294 2.11 12.63 -15.13
N SER A 295 3.23 12.09 -15.65
CA SER A 295 3.40 11.88 -17.09
C SER A 295 3.93 10.48 -17.42
N ALA A 296 3.05 9.48 -17.37
CA ALA A 296 2.99 8.29 -18.24
C ALA A 296 1.87 7.35 -17.77
#